data_AF-A0A5D0HXS8-F1
#
_entry.id   AF-A0A5D0HXS8-F1
#
_cell.length_a   1.000
_cell.length_b   1.000
_cell.length_c   1.000
_cell.angle_alpha   90.00
_cell.angle_beta   90.00
_cell.angle_gamma   90.00
#
_symmetry.space_group_name_H-M   'P 1'
#
loop_
_entity.id
_entity.type
_entity.pdbx_description
1 polymer ?
#
loop_
_entity_poly.entity_id
_entity_poly.type
_entity_poly.pdbx_seq_one_letter_code
_entity_poly.pdbx_strand_id
1 'polypeptide(L)'
;MRKYIHIAIIALVLISTKTHAQDFLYDEAYKSIDAMLKGEKPYSFKNAVFEVENAYKQGLLDTTYYSLAIKTIAHLTKSVMQSRTLKDYDYSDRKEVEKYAALYTVMKDSITINFKDGQSKWTAFTYDFNDIWGDDDWSNMFVSKLLDTHKGNCHSLPYLYKILAEEIGAEAHLALAPNHVYIKHRNQKDGWYNTELTSGYFPIDAWIMASGYVHLDGIRNGLYMKALNNKESLALLLVDLAQGFDKRFPENDGSFTLRCVDKALEYYPNYINALLLRLETKKKQLQEYAKSKDKEINEIMDDQDGKVAWIDLNHQVRNIHELGYRQMPKEMYLDWLVTLKEEQEKYTNKKITTFNKQN
;
A
#
# COMPACT_ATOMS: atom_id res chain seq x y z
N MET A 1 -19.63 40.68 -61.28
CA MET A 1 -19.20 41.27 -60.01
C MET A 1 -19.28 40.19 -58.93
N ARG A 2 -18.12 39.72 -58.44
CA ARG A 2 -17.97 38.54 -57.57
C ARG A 2 -18.40 38.85 -56.13
N LYS A 3 -19.24 37.97 -55.58
CA LYS A 3 -19.61 37.91 -54.16
C LYS A 3 -18.41 37.40 -53.35
N TYR A 4 -18.03 38.08 -52.28
CA TYR A 4 -17.12 37.56 -51.26
C TYR A 4 -17.94 37.15 -50.03
N ILE A 5 -17.89 35.86 -49.70
CA ILE A 5 -18.43 35.28 -48.47
C ILE A 5 -17.28 35.25 -47.48
N HIS A 6 -17.42 35.95 -46.35
CA HIS A 6 -16.50 35.83 -45.22
C HIS A 6 -16.90 34.60 -44.40
N ILE A 7 -16.06 33.57 -44.43
CA ILE A 7 -16.14 32.44 -43.50
C ILE A 7 -15.30 32.80 -42.28
N ALA A 8 -15.95 33.01 -41.14
CA ALA A 8 -15.29 33.10 -39.85
C ALA A 8 -14.98 31.67 -39.37
N ILE A 9 -13.70 31.34 -39.25
CA ILE A 9 -13.25 30.09 -38.63
C ILE A 9 -13.27 30.31 -37.11
N ILE A 10 -14.24 29.70 -36.44
CA ILE A 10 -14.22 29.56 -34.98
C ILE A 10 -13.22 28.45 -34.66
N ALA A 11 -12.03 28.83 -34.21
CA ALA A 11 -11.08 27.90 -33.60
C ALA A 11 -11.63 27.50 -32.23
N LEU A 12 -12.24 26.30 -32.15
CA LEU A 12 -12.62 25.70 -30.88
C LEU A 12 -11.35 25.35 -30.12
N VAL A 13 -11.09 26.07 -29.02
CA VAL A 13 -10.02 25.74 -28.06
C VAL A 13 -10.40 24.43 -27.37
N LEU A 14 -9.95 23.30 -27.92
CA LEU A 14 -10.13 21.96 -27.36
C LEU A 14 -8.96 21.50 -26.47
N ILE A 15 -8.07 22.41 -26.09
CA ILE A 15 -6.81 22.05 -25.39
C ILE A 15 -6.97 22.07 -23.86
N SER A 16 -8.05 22.66 -23.31
CA SER A 16 -8.23 22.82 -21.84
C SER A 16 -9.19 21.81 -21.18
N THR A 17 -10.01 21.08 -21.94
CA THR A 17 -11.01 20.18 -21.33
C THR A 17 -10.45 18.84 -20.87
N LYS A 18 -9.33 18.38 -21.44
CA LYS A 18 -8.69 17.12 -21.03
C LYS A 18 -8.05 17.23 -19.66
N THR A 19 -7.32 18.31 -19.35
CA THR A 19 -6.66 18.50 -18.05
C THR A 19 -7.65 18.62 -16.89
N HIS A 20 -8.79 19.32 -17.06
CA HIS A 20 -9.79 19.45 -15.97
C HIS A 20 -10.63 18.20 -15.69
N ALA A 21 -10.88 17.34 -16.69
CA ALA A 21 -11.62 16.09 -16.49
C ALA A 21 -10.76 14.96 -15.88
N GLN A 22 -9.43 15.09 -15.98
CA GLN A 22 -8.44 14.10 -15.55
C GLN A 22 -8.19 14.10 -14.03
N ASP A 23 -8.46 15.23 -13.36
CA ASP A 23 -8.34 15.39 -11.90
C ASP A 23 -9.55 14.88 -11.11
N PHE A 24 -10.73 14.79 -11.75
CA PHE A 24 -11.99 14.61 -11.02
C PHE A 24 -12.03 13.32 -10.19
N LEU A 25 -11.65 12.17 -10.78
CA LEU A 25 -11.69 10.89 -10.08
C LEU A 25 -10.66 10.80 -8.94
N TYR A 26 -9.50 11.44 -9.12
CA TYR A 26 -8.48 11.55 -8.08
C TYR A 26 -8.95 12.46 -6.94
N ASP A 27 -9.62 13.56 -7.27
CA ASP A 27 -10.23 14.46 -6.30
C ASP A 27 -11.38 13.80 -5.54
N GLU A 28 -12.23 13.01 -6.20
CA GLU A 28 -13.28 12.21 -5.56
C GLU A 28 -12.71 11.16 -4.62
N ALA A 29 -11.69 10.41 -5.04
CA ALA A 29 -11.02 9.44 -4.20
C ALA A 29 -10.40 10.11 -2.96
N TYR A 30 -9.70 11.24 -3.15
CA TYR A 30 -9.16 12.03 -2.05
C TYR A 30 -10.26 12.46 -1.07
N LYS A 31 -11.34 13.08 -1.57
CA LYS A 31 -12.45 13.59 -0.73
C LYS A 31 -13.11 12.47 0.05
N SER A 32 -13.27 11.31 -0.57
CA SER A 32 -13.84 10.14 0.07
C SER A 32 -12.95 9.63 1.21
N ILE A 33 -11.64 9.51 0.99
CA ILE A 33 -10.69 9.08 2.01
C ILE A 33 -10.59 10.12 3.14
N ASP A 34 -10.54 11.41 2.81
CA ASP A 34 -10.54 12.52 3.77
C ASP A 34 -11.82 12.51 4.65
N ALA A 35 -12.99 12.28 4.04
CA ALA A 35 -14.24 12.12 4.77
C ALA A 35 -14.21 10.91 5.73
N MET A 36 -13.60 9.78 5.33
CA MET A 36 -13.40 8.64 6.23
C MET A 36 -12.43 8.95 7.38
N LEU A 37 -11.36 9.69 7.11
CA LEU A 37 -10.37 10.11 8.11
C LEU A 37 -10.96 11.06 9.16
N LYS A 38 -11.84 11.98 8.72
CA LYS A 38 -12.60 12.91 9.58
C LYS A 38 -13.77 12.24 10.31
N GLY A 39 -14.23 11.08 9.84
CA GLY A 39 -15.39 10.38 10.38
C GLY A 39 -16.73 10.90 9.85
N GLU A 40 -16.71 11.67 8.76
CA GLU A 40 -17.90 12.14 8.04
C GLU A 40 -18.50 11.03 7.17
N LYS A 41 -17.66 10.10 6.71
CA LYS A 41 -18.04 8.84 6.04
C LYS A 41 -17.61 7.66 6.92
N PRO A 42 -18.39 6.56 7.01
CA PRO A 42 -17.96 5.36 7.70
C PRO A 42 -16.65 4.81 7.13
N TYR A 43 -15.78 4.35 8.02
CA TYR A 43 -14.53 3.68 7.64
C TYR A 43 -14.79 2.46 6.75
N SER A 44 -14.05 2.35 5.64
CA SER A 44 -13.94 1.12 4.87
C SER A 44 -12.63 1.09 4.11
N PHE A 45 -11.70 0.23 4.56
CA PHE A 45 -10.41 0.08 3.89
C PHE A 45 -10.57 -0.44 2.46
N LYS A 46 -11.44 -1.43 2.27
CA LYS A 46 -11.80 -1.99 0.95
C LYS A 46 -12.27 -0.92 -0.04
N ASN A 47 -13.22 -0.09 0.37
CA ASN A 47 -13.77 0.93 -0.52
C ASN A 47 -12.72 1.98 -0.85
N ALA A 48 -11.92 2.41 0.12
CA ALA A 48 -10.84 3.35 -0.11
C ALA A 48 -9.78 2.78 -1.08
N VAL A 49 -9.39 1.51 -0.94
CA VAL A 49 -8.48 0.82 -1.88
C VAL A 49 -9.04 0.88 -3.31
N PHE A 50 -10.31 0.49 -3.48
CA PHE A 50 -10.93 0.50 -4.81
C PHE A 50 -11.17 1.91 -5.38
N GLU A 51 -11.40 2.92 -4.54
CA GLU A 51 -11.48 4.31 -4.99
C GLU A 51 -10.12 4.79 -5.56
N VAL A 52 -9.00 4.44 -4.91
CA VAL A 52 -7.65 4.72 -5.43
C VAL A 52 -7.38 3.99 -6.75
N GLU A 53 -7.63 2.68 -6.80
CA GLU A 53 -7.40 1.89 -8.01
C GLU A 53 -8.30 2.35 -9.18
N ASN A 54 -9.54 2.71 -8.89
CA ASN A 54 -10.49 3.19 -9.89
C ASN A 54 -10.12 4.57 -10.44
N ALA A 55 -9.56 5.46 -9.61
CA ALA A 55 -9.02 6.73 -10.08
C ALA A 55 -7.91 6.51 -11.12
N TYR A 56 -6.98 5.60 -10.84
CA TYR A 56 -5.92 5.24 -11.78
C TYR A 56 -6.45 4.55 -13.06
N LYS A 57 -7.43 3.64 -12.91
CA LYS A 57 -8.11 2.97 -14.03
C LYS A 57 -9.16 3.86 -14.72
N GLN A 58 -9.23 5.15 -14.39
CA GLN A 58 -10.11 6.13 -15.04
C GLN A 58 -11.60 5.75 -15.01
N GLY A 59 -12.07 5.19 -13.89
CA GLY A 59 -13.47 4.82 -13.72
C GLY A 59 -13.84 3.46 -14.31
N LEU A 60 -12.88 2.71 -14.85
CA LEU A 60 -13.11 1.44 -15.52
C LEU A 60 -13.03 0.22 -14.58
N LEU A 61 -12.83 0.42 -13.28
CA LEU A 61 -12.74 -0.67 -12.32
C LEU A 61 -14.14 -1.22 -11.99
N ASP A 62 -14.38 -2.50 -12.24
CA ASP A 62 -15.63 -3.17 -11.86
C ASP A 62 -15.65 -3.49 -10.35
N THR A 63 -15.97 -2.47 -9.56
CA THR A 63 -16.06 -2.58 -8.10
C THR A 63 -17.13 -3.56 -7.63
N THR A 64 -18.14 -3.87 -8.46
CA THR A 64 -19.18 -4.86 -8.14
C THR A 64 -18.61 -6.26 -8.24
N TYR A 65 -17.90 -6.56 -9.34
CA TYR A 65 -17.18 -7.82 -9.52
C TYR A 65 -16.17 -8.08 -8.40
N TYR A 66 -15.28 -7.12 -8.10
CA TYR A 66 -14.27 -7.32 -7.06
C TYR A 66 -14.87 -7.42 -5.65
N SER A 67 -15.97 -6.71 -5.37
CA SER A 67 -16.71 -6.87 -4.11
C SER A 67 -17.31 -8.27 -3.98
N LEU A 68 -17.80 -8.86 -5.07
CA LEU A 68 -18.29 -10.23 -5.08
C LEU A 68 -17.14 -11.25 -4.92
N ALA A 69 -15.99 -11.01 -5.57
CA ALA A 69 -14.81 -11.85 -5.42
C ALA A 69 -14.34 -11.88 -3.95
N ILE A 70 -14.21 -10.72 -3.30
CA ILE A 70 -13.86 -10.62 -1.87
C ILE A 70 -14.86 -11.36 -0.99
N LYS A 71 -16.17 -11.18 -1.22
CA LYS A 71 -17.21 -11.90 -0.47
C LYS A 71 -17.10 -13.41 -0.66
N THR A 72 -16.77 -13.87 -1.87
CA THR A 72 -16.60 -15.30 -2.16
C THR A 72 -15.41 -15.87 -1.40
N ILE A 73 -14.28 -15.17 -1.40
CA ILE A 73 -13.09 -15.56 -0.64
C ILE A 73 -13.37 -15.55 0.86
N ALA A 74 -14.07 -14.52 1.37
CA ALA A 74 -14.46 -14.46 2.79
C ALA A 74 -15.39 -15.61 3.20
N HIS A 75 -16.30 -16.05 2.33
CA HIS A 75 -17.10 -17.26 2.55
C HIS A 75 -16.24 -18.52 2.58
N LEU A 76 -15.29 -18.66 1.65
CA LEU A 76 -14.33 -19.77 1.68
C LEU A 76 -13.53 -19.78 3.00
N THR A 77 -13.06 -18.62 3.46
CA THR A 77 -12.36 -18.48 4.74
C THR A 77 -13.24 -18.92 5.92
N LYS A 78 -14.52 -18.52 5.95
CA LYS A 78 -15.46 -18.97 6.99
C LYS A 78 -15.69 -20.49 6.93
N SER A 79 -15.78 -21.08 5.74
CA SER A 79 -15.89 -22.54 5.58
C SER A 79 -14.64 -23.27 6.07
N VAL A 80 -13.44 -22.75 5.76
CA VAL A 80 -12.16 -23.30 6.26
C VAL A 80 -12.08 -23.17 7.78
N MET A 81 -12.53 -22.06 8.34
CA MET A 81 -12.58 -21.87 9.79
C MET A 81 -13.51 -22.88 10.46
N GLN A 82 -14.67 -23.18 9.87
CA GLN A 82 -15.64 -24.16 10.40
C GLN A 82 -15.19 -25.62 10.25
N SER A 83 -14.35 -25.93 9.26
CA SER A 83 -13.88 -27.30 9.02
C SER A 83 -12.75 -27.75 9.93
N ARG A 84 -12.23 -26.85 10.78
CA ARG A 84 -11.11 -27.11 11.67
C ARG A 84 -11.34 -26.50 13.04
N THR A 85 -10.54 -26.93 14.01
CA THR A 85 -10.58 -26.39 15.36
C THR A 85 -9.16 -26.36 15.90
N LEU A 86 -8.79 -25.23 16.51
CA LEU A 86 -7.45 -25.08 17.08
C LEU A 86 -7.42 -25.69 18.48
N LYS A 87 -7.18 -27.00 18.56
CA LYS A 87 -7.24 -27.77 19.81
C LYS A 87 -6.14 -27.41 20.81
N ASP A 88 -4.94 -27.09 20.32
CA ASP A 88 -3.74 -26.82 21.14
C ASP A 88 -3.57 -25.34 21.51
N TYR A 89 -4.67 -24.57 21.52
CA TYR A 89 -4.70 -23.16 21.92
C TYR A 89 -5.80 -22.92 22.95
N ASP A 90 -5.43 -22.82 24.21
CA ASP A 90 -6.32 -22.81 25.39
C ASP A 90 -6.64 -21.39 25.92
N TYR A 91 -6.29 -20.35 25.16
CA TYR A 91 -6.55 -18.97 25.53
C TYR A 91 -7.93 -18.48 25.06
N SER A 92 -8.45 -17.45 25.72
CA SER A 92 -9.82 -16.97 25.51
C SER A 92 -10.07 -16.34 24.14
N ASP A 93 -9.02 -15.91 23.45
CA ASP A 93 -9.02 -15.36 22.09
C ASP A 93 -8.89 -16.43 21.00
N ARG A 94 -9.01 -17.73 21.32
CA ARG A 94 -8.94 -18.85 20.35
C ARG A 94 -9.75 -18.60 19.08
N LYS A 95 -10.98 -18.08 19.22
CA LYS A 95 -11.86 -17.82 18.06
C LYS A 95 -11.29 -16.77 17.10
N GLU A 96 -10.59 -15.75 17.61
CA GLU A 96 -9.90 -14.77 16.76
C GLU A 96 -8.70 -15.41 16.06
N VAL A 97 -7.90 -16.20 16.79
CA VAL A 97 -6.75 -16.92 16.22
C VAL A 97 -7.19 -17.91 15.12
N GLU A 98 -8.33 -18.57 15.30
CA GLU A 98 -8.93 -19.44 14.27
C GLU A 98 -9.27 -18.67 12.98
N LYS A 99 -9.75 -17.42 13.08
CA LYS A 99 -9.98 -16.54 11.91
C LYS A 99 -8.66 -16.21 11.21
N TYR A 100 -7.63 -15.78 11.95
CA TYR A 100 -6.33 -15.42 11.39
C TYR A 100 -5.69 -16.59 10.66
N ALA A 101 -5.72 -17.76 11.29
CA ALA A 101 -5.21 -18.97 10.70
C ALA A 101 -6.02 -19.32 9.43
N ALA A 102 -7.35 -19.20 9.44
CA ALA A 102 -8.19 -19.65 8.32
C ALA A 102 -7.97 -18.76 7.11
N LEU A 103 -7.89 -17.46 7.36
CA LEU A 103 -7.56 -16.49 6.34
C LEU A 103 -6.16 -16.72 5.77
N TYR A 104 -5.17 -16.98 6.63
CA TYR A 104 -3.82 -17.29 6.18
C TYR A 104 -3.77 -18.53 5.27
N THR A 105 -4.46 -19.62 5.65
CA THR A 105 -4.60 -20.82 4.81
C THR A 105 -5.24 -20.51 3.46
N VAL A 106 -6.33 -19.74 3.42
CA VAL A 106 -6.93 -19.34 2.13
C VAL A 106 -5.98 -18.50 1.29
N MET A 107 -5.18 -17.64 1.92
CA MET A 107 -4.24 -16.79 1.20
C MET A 107 -3.03 -17.56 0.66
N LYS A 108 -2.53 -18.55 1.41
CA LYS A 108 -1.21 -19.17 1.15
C LYS A 108 -1.23 -20.64 0.74
N ASP A 109 -2.33 -21.35 0.97
CA ASP A 109 -2.45 -22.78 0.66
C ASP A 109 -3.44 -23.03 -0.48
N SER A 110 -3.15 -24.04 -1.30
CA SER A 110 -4.14 -24.55 -2.26
C SER A 110 -5.10 -25.50 -1.54
N ILE A 111 -6.41 -25.31 -1.73
CA ILE A 111 -7.45 -26.04 -1.00
C ILE A 111 -8.31 -26.82 -1.99
N THR A 112 -8.51 -28.11 -1.75
CA THR A 112 -9.51 -28.90 -2.49
C THR A 112 -10.89 -28.66 -1.87
N ILE A 113 -11.83 -28.18 -2.68
CA ILE A 113 -13.21 -27.92 -2.29
C ILE A 113 -14.09 -29.03 -2.88
N ASN A 114 -14.73 -29.80 -2.00
CA ASN A 114 -15.63 -30.87 -2.39
C ASN A 114 -17.07 -30.32 -2.55
N PHE A 115 -17.64 -30.46 -3.74
CA PHE A 115 -19.04 -30.18 -4.04
C PHE A 115 -19.81 -31.49 -4.24
N LYS A 116 -21.15 -31.42 -4.28
CA LYS A 116 -22.00 -32.60 -4.53
C LYS A 116 -21.69 -33.27 -5.88
N ASP A 117 -21.33 -32.47 -6.89
CA ASP A 117 -21.17 -32.91 -8.28
C ASP A 117 -19.69 -33.00 -8.72
N GLY A 118 -18.74 -32.89 -7.80
CA GLY A 118 -17.31 -32.98 -8.11
C GLY A 118 -16.40 -32.23 -7.13
N GLN A 119 -15.11 -32.16 -7.45
CA GLN A 119 -14.13 -31.40 -6.68
C GLN A 119 -13.63 -30.21 -7.50
N SER A 120 -13.44 -29.06 -6.84
CA SER A 120 -12.72 -27.92 -7.40
C SER A 120 -11.47 -27.64 -6.57
N LYS A 121 -10.52 -26.91 -7.14
CA LYS A 121 -9.29 -26.52 -6.47
C LYS A 121 -9.22 -25.00 -6.36
N TRP A 122 -9.11 -24.51 -5.13
CA TRP A 122 -8.68 -23.15 -4.82
C TRP A 122 -7.16 -23.07 -4.92
N THR A 123 -6.66 -22.06 -5.64
CA THR A 123 -5.22 -21.83 -5.80
C THR A 123 -4.81 -20.64 -4.94
N ALA A 124 -3.75 -20.82 -4.14
CA ALA A 124 -3.20 -19.78 -3.28
C ALA A 124 -2.75 -18.53 -4.04
N PHE A 125 -2.71 -17.40 -3.33
CA PHE A 125 -2.08 -16.18 -3.83
C PHE A 125 -0.56 -16.29 -3.69
N THR A 126 0.15 -15.87 -4.74
CA THR A 126 1.61 -15.95 -4.82
C THR A 126 2.24 -14.57 -5.06
N TYR A 127 3.53 -14.46 -4.75
CA TYR A 127 4.28 -13.24 -5.00
C TYR A 127 4.68 -13.16 -6.48
N ASP A 128 4.43 -12.03 -7.12
CA ASP A 128 4.87 -11.68 -8.45
C ASP A 128 6.23 -11.01 -8.34
N PHE A 129 7.27 -11.66 -8.86
CA PHE A 129 8.62 -11.09 -8.89
C PHE A 129 8.85 -10.18 -10.10
N ASN A 130 7.88 -10.07 -11.01
CA ASN A 130 7.94 -9.17 -12.14
C ASN A 130 7.41 -7.79 -11.74
N ASP A 131 8.20 -6.75 -12.02
CA ASP A 131 7.85 -5.34 -11.76
C ASP A 131 7.29 -5.10 -10.33
N ILE A 132 8.04 -5.55 -9.33
CA ILE A 132 7.62 -5.56 -7.92
C ILE A 132 7.31 -4.17 -7.35
N TRP A 133 7.86 -3.13 -7.97
CA TRP A 133 7.69 -1.73 -7.58
C TRP A 133 6.63 -0.99 -8.41
N GLY A 134 6.03 -1.64 -9.42
CA GLY A 134 5.12 -0.96 -10.36
C GLY A 134 5.81 0.16 -11.14
N ASP A 135 7.10 -0.02 -11.44
CA ASP A 135 7.89 0.95 -12.20
C ASP A 135 7.39 1.01 -13.66
N ASP A 136 7.06 -0.14 -14.24
CA ASP A 136 6.55 -0.28 -15.61
C ASP A 136 5.02 -0.19 -15.68
N ASP A 137 4.30 -0.90 -14.82
CA ASP A 137 2.83 -0.83 -14.70
C ASP A 137 2.41 -0.68 -13.23
N TRP A 138 1.95 0.52 -12.87
CA TRP A 138 1.50 0.83 -11.51
C TRP A 138 0.38 -0.09 -11.02
N SER A 139 -0.41 -0.71 -11.92
CA SER A 139 -1.45 -1.66 -11.51
C SER A 139 -0.91 -2.97 -10.94
N ASN A 140 0.42 -3.18 -10.97
CA ASN A 140 1.09 -4.22 -10.20
C ASN A 140 0.97 -4.03 -8.68
N MET A 141 0.70 -2.80 -8.23
CA MET A 141 0.45 -2.47 -6.82
C MET A 141 -0.97 -2.82 -6.35
N PHE A 142 -1.87 -3.22 -7.25
CA PHE A 142 -3.31 -3.26 -7.02
C PHE A 142 -3.81 -4.60 -6.47
N VAL A 143 -4.80 -4.51 -5.58
CA VAL A 143 -5.63 -5.63 -5.11
C VAL A 143 -6.48 -6.18 -6.25
N SER A 144 -6.99 -5.35 -7.17
CA SER A 144 -7.74 -5.83 -8.35
C SER A 144 -6.92 -6.79 -9.22
N LYS A 145 -5.67 -6.41 -9.57
CA LYS A 145 -4.75 -7.30 -10.31
C LYS A 145 -4.50 -8.59 -9.53
N LEU A 146 -4.28 -8.49 -8.22
CA LEU A 146 -4.08 -9.67 -7.36
C LEU A 146 -5.30 -10.61 -7.39
N LEU A 147 -6.52 -10.06 -7.32
CA LEU A 147 -7.76 -10.84 -7.41
C LEU A 147 -7.91 -11.53 -8.77
N ASP A 148 -7.55 -10.87 -9.87
CA ASP A 148 -7.68 -11.43 -11.22
C ASP A 148 -6.64 -12.51 -11.53
N THR A 149 -5.41 -12.30 -11.05
CA THR A 149 -4.26 -13.12 -11.47
C THR A 149 -3.77 -14.10 -10.42
N HIS A 150 -4.24 -13.95 -9.17
CA HIS A 150 -3.69 -14.60 -7.97
C HIS A 150 -2.20 -14.31 -7.72
N LYS A 151 -1.66 -13.25 -8.34
CA LYS A 151 -0.27 -12.81 -8.21
C LYS A 151 -0.21 -11.34 -7.81
N GLY A 152 0.53 -11.03 -6.75
CA GLY A 152 0.68 -9.67 -6.25
C GLY A 152 2.03 -9.47 -5.58
N ASN A 153 2.22 -8.34 -4.92
CA ASN A 153 3.50 -7.99 -4.31
C ASN A 153 3.33 -7.71 -2.81
N CYS A 154 4.36 -7.15 -2.20
CA CYS A 154 4.39 -6.82 -0.78
C CYS A 154 3.39 -5.72 -0.41
N HIS A 155 2.76 -5.08 -1.40
CA HIS A 155 1.72 -4.08 -1.20
C HIS A 155 0.31 -4.71 -1.30
N SER A 156 -0.01 -5.33 -2.44
CA SER A 156 -1.34 -5.86 -2.70
C SER A 156 -1.70 -7.06 -1.83
N LEU A 157 -0.73 -7.92 -1.46
CA LEU A 157 -0.97 -9.10 -0.63
C LEU A 157 -1.45 -8.73 0.80
N PRO A 158 -0.75 -7.88 1.57
CA PRO A 158 -1.24 -7.40 2.86
C PRO A 158 -2.55 -6.62 2.76
N TYR A 159 -2.75 -5.82 1.71
CA TYR A 159 -3.99 -5.07 1.55
C TYR A 159 -5.19 -6.00 1.36
N LEU A 160 -5.08 -7.00 0.48
CA LEU A 160 -6.12 -7.99 0.31
C LEU A 160 -6.37 -8.78 1.61
N TYR A 161 -5.31 -9.14 2.33
CA TYR A 161 -5.45 -9.82 3.62
C TYR A 161 -6.23 -8.95 4.62
N LYS A 162 -5.89 -7.67 4.77
CA LYS A 162 -6.61 -6.76 5.66
C LYS A 162 -8.08 -6.62 5.27
N ILE A 163 -8.36 -6.46 3.98
CA ILE A 163 -9.73 -6.40 3.44
C ILE A 163 -10.51 -7.67 3.82
N LEU A 164 -9.94 -8.85 3.59
CA LEU A 164 -10.58 -10.12 3.89
C LEU A 164 -10.76 -10.34 5.40
N ALA A 165 -9.79 -9.92 6.22
CA ALA A 165 -9.89 -9.95 7.68
C ALA A 165 -11.11 -9.13 8.15
N GLU A 166 -11.25 -7.90 7.66
CA GLU A 166 -12.40 -7.05 7.99
C GLU A 166 -13.72 -7.68 7.52
N GLU A 167 -13.77 -8.28 6.33
CA GLU A 167 -14.98 -8.92 5.78
C GLU A 167 -15.42 -10.17 6.59
N ILE A 168 -14.49 -10.85 7.27
CA ILE A 168 -14.79 -11.95 8.20
C ILE A 168 -14.93 -11.51 9.67
N GLY A 169 -14.82 -10.20 9.94
CA GLY A 169 -14.91 -9.65 11.29
C GLY A 169 -13.70 -9.99 12.16
N ALA A 170 -12.51 -10.07 11.57
CA ALA A 170 -11.22 -10.22 12.23
C ALA A 170 -10.44 -8.89 12.17
N GLU A 171 -9.65 -8.61 13.20
CA GLU A 171 -8.71 -7.49 13.15
C GLU A 171 -7.42 -7.90 12.42
N ALA A 172 -6.90 -7.00 11.57
CA ALA A 172 -5.59 -7.14 10.95
C ALA A 172 -4.96 -5.76 10.80
N HIS A 173 -3.72 -5.64 11.27
CA HIS A 173 -2.98 -4.38 11.21
C HIS A 173 -1.92 -4.46 10.12
N LEU A 174 -1.89 -3.47 9.23
CA LEU A 174 -0.72 -3.28 8.38
C LEU A 174 0.47 -2.87 9.26
N ALA A 175 1.67 -3.20 8.82
CA ALA A 175 2.92 -2.74 9.41
C ALA A 175 3.95 -2.53 8.31
N LEU A 176 4.87 -1.60 8.55
CA LEU A 176 5.86 -1.19 7.57
C LEU A 176 7.26 -1.65 7.97
N ALA A 177 8.03 -2.08 6.98
CA ALA A 177 9.48 -2.09 6.98
C ALA A 177 9.96 -1.27 5.76
N PRO A 178 11.25 -0.92 5.63
CA PRO A 178 11.73 -0.22 4.45
C PRO A 178 11.29 -0.92 3.15
N ASN A 179 10.58 -0.18 2.30
CA ASN A 179 10.01 -0.64 1.03
C ASN A 179 9.08 -1.86 1.12
N HIS A 180 8.52 -2.18 2.28
CA HIS A 180 7.74 -3.41 2.48
C HIS A 180 6.56 -3.24 3.43
N VAL A 181 5.43 -3.86 3.10
CA VAL A 181 4.23 -3.91 3.94
C VAL A 181 3.96 -5.36 4.34
N TYR A 182 3.52 -5.57 5.57
CA TYR A 182 3.15 -6.89 6.08
C TYR A 182 2.03 -6.77 7.12
N ILE A 183 1.55 -7.90 7.66
CA ILE A 183 0.46 -7.92 8.65
C ILE A 183 1.00 -8.17 10.05
N LYS A 184 0.50 -7.45 11.05
CA LYS A 184 0.64 -7.77 12.47
C LYS A 184 -0.69 -8.20 13.05
N HIS A 185 -0.62 -9.29 13.79
CA HIS A 185 -1.69 -9.82 14.61
C HIS A 185 -1.27 -9.84 16.07
N ARG A 186 -2.24 -9.92 16.96
CA ARG A 186 -1.99 -10.09 18.39
C ARG A 186 -2.80 -11.28 18.89
N ASN A 187 -2.17 -12.11 19.71
CA ASN A 187 -2.86 -13.16 20.44
C ASN A 187 -2.42 -13.17 21.92
N GLN A 188 -3.16 -13.83 22.81
CA GLN A 188 -2.88 -13.83 24.25
C GLN A 188 -1.62 -14.63 24.63
N LYS A 189 -1.35 -15.73 23.92
CA LYS A 189 -0.19 -16.61 24.16
C LYS A 189 1.15 -15.97 23.80
N ASP A 190 1.22 -15.33 22.63
CA ASP A 190 2.47 -14.90 21.99
C ASP A 190 2.61 -13.37 21.93
N GLY A 191 1.55 -12.63 22.22
CA GLY A 191 1.52 -11.18 22.04
C GLY A 191 1.45 -10.79 20.57
N TRP A 192 2.17 -9.74 20.18
CA TRP A 192 2.24 -9.30 18.79
C TRP A 192 3.14 -10.21 17.96
N TYR A 193 2.70 -10.52 16.74
CA TYR A 193 3.47 -11.30 15.80
C TYR A 193 3.27 -10.85 14.35
N ASN A 194 4.26 -11.15 13.52
CA ASN A 194 4.28 -10.77 12.12
C ASN A 194 3.76 -11.92 11.26
N THR A 195 2.93 -11.59 10.28
CA THR A 195 2.38 -12.49 9.26
C THR A 195 2.86 -11.99 7.90
N GLU A 196 3.85 -12.66 7.33
CA GLU A 196 4.45 -12.29 6.06
C GLU A 196 3.84 -13.08 4.90
N LEU A 197 3.13 -12.39 4.02
CA LEU A 197 2.37 -13.00 2.93
C LEU A 197 3.21 -13.16 1.65
N THR A 198 4.27 -12.37 1.51
CA THR A 198 5.21 -12.42 0.39
C THR A 198 5.94 -13.74 0.37
N SER A 199 6.57 -14.09 1.49
CA SER A 199 7.31 -15.33 1.67
C SER A 199 6.47 -16.48 2.22
N GLY A 200 5.32 -16.18 2.83
CA GLY A 200 4.42 -17.19 3.38
C GLY A 200 4.93 -17.82 4.67
N TYR A 201 5.37 -17.02 5.64
CA TYR A 201 5.68 -17.49 6.99
C TYR A 201 5.46 -16.40 8.06
N PHE A 202 5.81 -16.71 9.32
CA PHE A 202 5.66 -15.80 10.47
C PHE A 202 7.02 -15.37 11.01
N PRO A 203 7.67 -14.31 10.49
CA PRO A 203 9.00 -13.88 10.93
C PRO A 203 9.01 -13.33 12.36
N ILE A 204 10.10 -13.58 13.10
CA ILE A 204 10.38 -12.86 14.36
C ILE A 204 10.81 -11.41 14.10
N ASP A 205 10.56 -10.52 15.06
CA ASP A 205 10.92 -9.10 14.93
C ASP A 205 12.42 -8.91 14.65
N ALA A 206 13.29 -9.66 15.34
CA ALA A 206 14.73 -9.57 15.16
C ALA A 206 15.17 -9.79 13.71
N TRP A 207 14.44 -10.63 12.97
CA TRP A 207 14.71 -10.86 11.56
C TRP A 207 14.27 -9.69 10.70
N ILE A 208 13.04 -9.19 10.85
CA ILE A 208 12.58 -7.99 10.13
C ILE A 208 13.56 -6.82 10.36
N MET A 209 14.04 -6.68 11.60
CA MET A 209 15.02 -5.66 11.95
C MET A 209 16.36 -5.83 11.25
N ALA A 210 16.97 -7.03 11.39
CA ALA A 210 18.31 -7.31 10.89
C ALA A 210 18.37 -7.36 9.35
N SER A 211 17.32 -7.90 8.74
CA SER A 211 17.28 -8.17 7.30
C SER A 211 16.68 -6.98 6.53
N GLY A 212 15.73 -6.25 7.12
CA GLY A 212 15.04 -5.12 6.50
C GLY A 212 15.73 -3.76 6.69
N TYR A 213 17.00 -3.69 7.12
CA TYR A 213 17.74 -2.43 7.34
C TYR A 213 17.02 -1.44 8.29
N VAL A 214 16.31 -1.97 9.29
CA VAL A 214 15.54 -1.15 10.22
C VAL A 214 16.46 -0.64 11.33
N HIS A 215 16.79 0.65 11.30
CA HIS A 215 17.52 1.29 12.39
C HIS A 215 16.66 1.35 13.66
N LEU A 216 17.27 1.19 14.84
CA LEU A 216 16.55 1.24 16.12
C LEU A 216 15.80 2.56 16.33
N ASP A 217 16.36 3.67 15.85
CA ASP A 217 15.71 4.98 15.92
C ASP A 217 14.44 5.02 15.05
N GLY A 218 14.44 4.37 13.88
CA GLY A 218 13.25 4.24 13.04
C GLY A 218 12.11 3.51 13.75
N ILE A 219 12.43 2.53 14.60
CA ILE A 219 11.42 1.83 15.42
C ILE A 219 10.94 2.74 16.56
N ARG A 220 11.87 3.34 17.30
CA ARG A 220 11.55 4.23 18.44
C ARG A 220 10.70 5.42 18.03
N ASN A 221 10.99 5.98 16.85
CA ASN A 221 10.26 7.11 16.29
C ASN A 221 9.00 6.66 15.52
N GLY A 222 8.70 5.35 15.45
CA GLY A 222 7.44 4.85 14.89
C GLY A 222 7.35 4.88 13.35
N LEU A 223 8.48 4.83 12.64
CA LEU A 223 8.52 4.71 11.17
C LEU A 223 8.15 3.30 10.73
N TYR A 224 8.58 2.30 11.51
CA TYR A 224 8.52 0.89 11.13
C TYR A 224 8.02 0.01 12.28
N MET A 225 7.57 -1.19 11.90
CA MET A 225 7.20 -2.32 12.77
C MET A 225 6.06 -2.09 13.76
N LYS A 226 5.41 -0.93 13.70
CA LYS A 226 4.18 -0.62 14.43
C LYS A 226 2.99 -1.29 13.75
N ALA A 227 2.05 -1.79 14.57
CA ALA A 227 0.72 -2.17 14.11
C ALA A 227 -0.09 -0.90 13.83
N LEU A 228 -0.36 -0.62 12.54
CA LEU A 228 -1.08 0.57 12.11
C LEU A 228 -2.55 0.48 12.52
N ASN A 229 -3.10 1.62 12.94
CA ASN A 229 -4.53 1.76 13.14
C ASN A 229 -5.26 2.03 11.81
N ASN A 230 -6.59 2.11 11.87
CA ASN A 230 -7.43 2.31 10.68
C ASN A 230 -7.18 3.63 9.96
N LYS A 231 -6.95 4.73 10.67
CA LYS A 231 -6.65 6.04 10.07
C LYS A 231 -5.25 6.07 9.46
N GLU A 232 -4.27 5.46 10.13
CA GLU A 232 -2.93 5.28 9.57
C GLU A 232 -2.96 4.44 8.29
N SER A 233 -3.79 3.39 8.26
CA SER A 233 -4.00 2.57 7.05
C SER A 233 -4.62 3.39 5.91
N LEU A 234 -5.56 4.30 6.18
CA LEU A 234 -6.08 5.22 5.16
C LEU A 234 -5.04 6.25 4.70
N ALA A 235 -4.12 6.66 5.58
CA ALA A 235 -3.03 7.57 5.21
C ALA A 235 -2.06 6.94 4.19
N LEU A 236 -1.85 5.62 4.24
CA LEU A 236 -1.12 4.90 3.19
C LEU A 236 -1.81 5.08 1.83
N LEU A 237 -3.15 4.93 1.77
CA LEU A 237 -3.92 5.06 0.53
C LEU A 237 -3.87 6.47 -0.09
N LEU A 238 -3.71 7.53 0.73
CA LEU A 238 -3.48 8.87 0.19
C LEU A 238 -2.13 8.98 -0.53
N VAL A 239 -1.10 8.29 -0.03
CA VAL A 239 0.20 8.22 -0.73
C VAL A 239 0.09 7.36 -1.98
N ASP A 240 -0.63 6.23 -1.94
CA ASP A 240 -0.87 5.40 -3.12
C ASP A 240 -1.62 6.17 -4.21
N LEU A 241 -2.59 7.00 -3.81
CA LEU A 241 -3.33 7.90 -4.70
C LEU A 241 -2.42 8.94 -5.35
N ALA A 242 -1.52 9.54 -4.56
CA ALA A 242 -0.55 10.51 -5.05
C ALA A 242 0.46 9.89 -6.03
N GLN A 243 1.02 8.73 -5.69
CA GLN A 243 1.96 8.01 -6.55
C GLN A 243 1.30 7.54 -7.84
N GLY A 244 0.06 7.04 -7.77
CA GLY A 244 -0.73 6.71 -8.96
C GLY A 244 -0.98 7.93 -9.86
N PHE A 245 -1.27 9.10 -9.26
CA PHE A 245 -1.43 10.35 -9.97
C PHE A 245 -0.13 10.76 -10.69
N ASP A 246 1.01 10.76 -9.98
CA ASP A 246 2.31 11.10 -10.56
C ASP A 246 2.71 10.16 -11.70
N LYS A 247 2.49 8.85 -11.55
CA LYS A 247 2.72 7.85 -12.62
C LYS A 247 1.84 8.11 -13.84
N ARG A 248 0.59 8.53 -13.63
CA ARG A 248 -0.35 8.79 -14.72
C ARG A 248 -0.10 10.14 -15.40
N PHE A 249 0.34 11.14 -14.66
CA PHE A 249 0.55 12.51 -15.09
C PHE A 249 1.96 12.99 -14.73
N PRO A 250 3.03 12.48 -15.39
CA PRO A 250 4.41 12.77 -15.00
C PRO A 250 4.79 14.27 -15.07
N GLU A 251 4.10 15.03 -15.92
CA GLU A 251 4.30 16.48 -16.10
C GLU A 251 3.45 17.35 -15.15
N ASN A 252 2.81 16.76 -14.13
CA ASN A 252 2.05 17.53 -13.16
C ASN A 252 2.95 18.40 -12.26
N ASP A 253 2.37 19.46 -11.70
CA ASP A 253 3.05 20.47 -10.88
C ASP A 253 3.30 20.05 -9.42
N GLY A 254 2.90 18.84 -9.04
CA GLY A 254 3.03 18.27 -7.70
C GLY A 254 2.00 18.75 -6.68
N SER A 255 1.09 19.67 -7.04
CA SER A 255 0.15 20.27 -6.09
C SER A 255 -0.82 19.25 -5.48
N PHE A 256 -1.39 18.36 -6.31
CA PHE A 256 -2.24 17.27 -5.85
C PHE A 256 -1.48 16.28 -4.97
N THR A 257 -0.26 15.91 -5.39
CA THR A 257 0.63 15.02 -4.62
C THR A 257 0.90 15.58 -3.23
N LEU A 258 1.26 16.87 -3.12
CA LEU A 258 1.46 17.52 -1.83
C LEU A 258 0.17 17.56 -0.99
N ARG A 259 -0.99 17.80 -1.60
CA ARG A 259 -2.29 17.78 -0.91
C ARG A 259 -2.58 16.43 -0.25
N CYS A 260 -2.33 15.35 -0.97
CA CYS A 260 -2.48 13.98 -0.48
C CYS A 260 -1.48 13.67 0.64
N VAL A 261 -0.21 14.01 0.42
CA VAL A 261 0.88 13.77 1.36
C VAL A 261 0.72 14.53 2.66
N ASP A 262 0.39 15.83 2.60
CA ASP A 262 0.20 16.63 3.80
C ASP A 262 -1.00 16.12 4.61
N LYS A 263 -2.08 15.72 3.93
CA LYS A 263 -3.23 15.08 4.60
C LYS A 263 -2.85 13.74 5.25
N ALA A 264 -2.06 12.91 4.58
CA ALA A 264 -1.57 11.65 5.14
C ALA A 264 -0.76 11.90 6.43
N LEU A 265 0.10 12.92 6.42
CA LEU A 265 0.97 13.28 7.54
C LEU A 265 0.21 13.88 8.74
N GLU A 266 -1.00 14.40 8.56
CA GLU A 266 -1.87 14.78 9.69
C GLU A 266 -2.28 13.57 10.54
N TYR A 267 -2.49 12.41 9.92
CA TYR A 267 -2.97 11.19 10.57
C TYR A 267 -1.88 10.16 10.85
N TYR A 268 -0.78 10.23 10.09
CA TYR A 268 0.41 9.42 10.30
C TYR A 268 1.68 10.26 10.11
N PRO A 269 2.07 11.09 11.12
CA PRO A 269 3.14 12.08 10.98
C PRO A 269 4.52 11.54 10.61
N ASN A 270 4.83 10.33 11.06
CA ASN A 270 6.10 9.67 10.81
C ASN A 270 6.01 8.64 9.67
N TYR A 271 5.00 8.76 8.80
CA TYR A 271 4.89 7.91 7.63
C TYR A 271 6.01 8.24 6.64
N ILE A 272 7.02 7.38 6.62
CA ILE A 272 8.26 7.64 5.88
C ILE A 272 8.04 7.79 4.37
N ASN A 273 7.15 7.01 3.74
CA ASN A 273 6.90 7.14 2.30
C ASN A 273 6.23 8.47 1.96
N ALA A 274 5.36 9.00 2.83
CA ALA A 274 4.79 10.33 2.66
C ALA A 274 5.87 11.42 2.79
N LEU A 275 6.76 11.30 3.79
CA LEU A 275 7.86 12.25 3.98
C LEU A 275 8.83 12.26 2.79
N LEU A 276 9.18 11.09 2.26
CA LEU A 276 10.04 10.94 1.09
C LEU A 276 9.36 11.49 -0.17
N LEU A 277 8.09 11.15 -0.41
CA LEU A 277 7.34 11.70 -1.55
C LEU A 277 7.26 13.22 -1.47
N ARG A 278 7.00 13.80 -0.29
CA ARG A 278 7.01 15.26 -0.10
C ARG A 278 8.34 15.88 -0.50
N LEU A 279 9.44 15.26 -0.04
CA LEU A 279 10.79 15.72 -0.32
C LEU A 279 11.09 15.67 -1.82
N GLU A 280 10.75 14.57 -2.48
CA GLU A 280 10.95 14.37 -3.92
C GLU A 280 10.13 15.37 -4.74
N THR A 281 8.83 15.55 -4.42
CA THR A 281 7.96 16.50 -5.10
C THR A 281 8.46 17.94 -4.95
N LYS A 282 8.81 18.37 -3.73
CA LYS A 282 9.35 19.72 -3.50
C LYS A 282 10.71 19.94 -4.16
N LYS A 283 11.55 18.91 -4.22
CA LYS A 283 12.81 18.97 -4.98
C LYS A 283 12.55 19.20 -6.46
N LYS A 284 11.59 18.47 -7.06
CA LYS A 284 11.19 18.65 -8.46
C LYS A 284 10.68 20.08 -8.72
N GLN A 285 9.78 20.58 -7.87
CA GLN A 285 9.27 21.96 -7.98
C GLN A 285 10.39 23.00 -7.89
N LEU A 286 11.36 22.83 -6.99
CA LEU A 286 12.49 23.75 -6.87
C LEU A 286 13.43 23.66 -8.10
N GLN A 287 13.63 22.46 -8.66
CA GLN A 287 14.38 22.29 -9.90
C GLN A 287 13.70 22.99 -11.09
N GLU A 288 12.38 22.86 -11.21
CA GLU A 288 11.60 23.54 -12.25
C GLU A 288 11.62 25.06 -12.06
N TYR A 289 11.48 25.53 -10.82
CA TYR A 289 11.59 26.94 -10.49
C TYR A 289 12.98 27.50 -10.83
N ALA A 290 14.06 26.82 -10.47
CA ALA A 290 15.41 27.24 -10.81
C ALA A 290 15.61 27.29 -12.33
N LYS A 291 15.15 26.27 -13.07
CA LYS A 291 15.17 26.26 -14.54
C LYS A 291 14.40 27.43 -15.15
N SER A 292 13.27 27.84 -14.57
CA SER A 292 12.52 29.01 -15.02
C SER A 292 13.28 30.34 -14.88
N LYS A 293 14.39 30.34 -14.14
CA LYS A 293 15.31 31.46 -13.91
C LYS A 293 16.66 31.26 -14.62
N ASP A 294 16.76 30.29 -15.52
CA ASP A 294 18.02 29.90 -16.19
C ASP A 294 19.14 29.54 -15.20
N LYS A 295 18.78 28.89 -14.08
CA LYS A 295 19.69 28.50 -13.00
C LYS A 295 19.57 27.02 -12.66
N GLU A 296 20.63 26.46 -12.11
CA GLU A 296 20.59 25.16 -11.44
C GLU A 296 20.13 25.30 -9.98
N ILE A 297 19.69 24.19 -9.37
CA ILE A 297 19.14 24.18 -7.99
C ILE A 297 20.14 24.70 -6.94
N ASN A 298 21.45 24.52 -7.15
CA ASN A 298 22.50 25.00 -6.26
C ASN A 298 22.84 26.49 -6.46
N GLU A 299 22.32 27.11 -7.52
CA GLU A 299 22.57 28.51 -7.89
C GLU A 299 21.40 29.42 -7.49
N ILE A 300 20.25 28.86 -7.11
CA ILE A 300 19.03 29.60 -6.77
C ILE A 300 19.05 30.30 -5.40
N MET A 301 20.19 30.26 -4.70
CA MET A 301 20.36 30.78 -3.34
C MET A 301 20.37 32.31 -3.23
N ASP A 302 20.60 32.99 -4.35
CA ASP A 302 20.50 34.46 -4.48
C ASP A 302 19.07 34.95 -4.73
N ASP A 303 18.16 34.05 -5.14
CA ASP A 303 16.73 34.30 -5.24
C ASP A 303 16.06 34.02 -3.89
N GLN A 304 15.22 34.95 -3.42
CA GLN A 304 14.64 34.87 -2.08
C GLN A 304 13.70 33.66 -1.93
N ASP A 305 12.83 33.40 -2.91
CA ASP A 305 11.87 32.30 -2.87
C ASP A 305 12.59 30.95 -3.03
N GLY A 306 13.57 30.89 -3.94
CA GLY A 306 14.42 29.72 -4.13
C GLY A 306 15.23 29.37 -2.88
N LYS A 307 15.80 30.37 -2.20
CA LYS A 307 16.51 30.20 -0.92
C LYS A 307 15.59 29.64 0.17
N VAL A 308 14.37 30.15 0.30
CA VAL A 308 13.39 29.65 1.28
C VAL A 308 13.05 28.19 1.00
N ALA A 309 12.74 27.84 -0.25
CA ALA A 309 12.45 26.47 -0.66
C ALA A 309 13.65 25.52 -0.44
N TRP A 310 14.88 25.98 -0.71
CA TRP A 310 16.09 25.20 -0.49
C TRP A 310 16.34 24.92 1.01
N ILE A 311 16.11 25.91 1.88
CA ILE A 311 16.21 25.74 3.34
C ILE A 311 15.17 24.73 3.84
N ASP A 312 13.91 24.83 3.39
CA ASP A 312 12.85 23.89 3.72
C ASP A 312 13.21 22.46 3.29
N LEU A 313 13.75 22.29 2.08
CA LEU A 313 14.20 21.00 1.57
C LEU A 313 15.26 20.36 2.49
N ASN A 314 16.28 21.14 2.88
CA ASN A 314 17.34 20.66 3.77
C ASN A 314 16.83 20.32 5.17
N HIS A 315 15.87 21.09 5.69
CA HIS A 315 15.22 20.78 6.96
C HIS A 315 14.48 19.43 6.89
N GLN A 316 13.77 19.16 5.80
CA GLN A 316 13.10 17.87 5.60
C GLN A 316 14.08 16.70 5.48
N VAL A 317 15.19 16.86 4.74
CA VAL A 317 16.27 15.86 4.67
C VAL A 317 16.80 15.54 6.07
N ARG A 318 17.10 16.57 6.87
CA ARG A 318 17.59 16.39 8.24
C ARG A 318 16.57 15.66 9.11
N ASN A 319 15.31 16.08 9.09
CA ASN A 319 14.24 15.45 9.85
C ASN A 319 14.11 13.95 9.52
N ILE A 320 14.09 13.60 8.23
CA ILE A 320 14.03 12.20 7.78
C ILE A 320 15.22 11.38 8.31
N HIS A 321 16.43 11.95 8.29
CA HIS A 321 17.62 11.29 8.81
C HIS A 321 17.58 11.10 10.34
N GLU A 322 17.13 12.12 11.08
CA GLU A 322 16.96 12.11 12.55
C GLU A 322 15.88 11.13 13.01
N LEU A 323 14.83 10.96 12.20
CA LEU A 323 13.81 9.94 12.40
C LEU A 323 14.37 8.50 12.31
N GLY A 324 15.58 8.32 11.76
CA GLY A 324 16.24 7.03 11.65
C GLY A 324 16.06 6.34 10.30
N TYR A 325 15.52 7.03 9.30
CA TYR A 325 15.45 6.49 7.94
C TYR A 325 16.85 6.34 7.35
N ARG A 326 17.07 5.20 6.69
CA ARG A 326 18.24 4.94 5.87
C ARG A 326 17.74 4.36 4.55
N GLN A 327 18.26 4.86 3.44
CA GLN A 327 17.90 4.33 2.13
C GLN A 327 18.46 2.91 1.99
N MET A 328 17.58 1.97 1.67
CA MET A 328 17.97 0.62 1.27
C MET A 328 18.17 0.62 -0.25
N PRO A 329 19.37 0.26 -0.76
CA PRO A 329 19.60 0.07 -2.18
C PRO A 329 18.67 -1.01 -2.77
N LYS A 330 18.29 -0.88 -4.04
CA LYS A 330 17.35 -1.80 -4.70
C LYS A 330 17.88 -3.23 -4.72
N GLU A 331 19.17 -3.42 -4.94
CA GLU A 331 19.83 -4.73 -4.97
C GLU A 331 19.74 -5.41 -3.61
N MET A 332 19.98 -4.67 -2.53
CA MET A 332 19.90 -5.22 -1.17
C MET A 332 18.47 -5.59 -0.79
N TYR A 333 17.48 -4.86 -1.32
CA TYR A 333 16.07 -5.24 -1.16
C TYR A 333 15.73 -6.54 -1.90
N LEU A 334 16.24 -6.73 -3.12
CA LEU A 334 16.04 -7.97 -3.88
C LEU A 334 16.71 -9.15 -3.17
N ASP A 335 17.95 -8.99 -2.72
CA ASP A 335 18.65 -10.00 -1.93
C ASP A 335 17.87 -10.34 -0.66
N TRP A 336 17.38 -9.31 0.04
CA TRP A 336 16.52 -9.48 1.19
C TRP A 336 15.27 -10.32 0.88
N LEU A 337 14.53 -10.01 -0.19
CA LEU A 337 13.37 -10.79 -0.64
C LEU A 337 13.72 -12.26 -0.93
N VAL A 338 14.90 -12.52 -1.50
CA VAL A 338 15.40 -13.88 -1.71
C VAL A 338 15.68 -14.57 -0.38
N THR A 339 16.35 -13.91 0.57
CA THR A 339 16.61 -14.49 1.90
C THR A 339 15.32 -14.79 2.68
N LEU A 340 14.27 -13.97 2.51
CA LEU A 340 12.94 -14.26 3.06
C LEU A 340 12.38 -15.58 2.54
N LYS A 341 12.73 -15.98 1.33
CA LYS A 341 12.27 -17.23 0.74
C LYS A 341 13.17 -18.42 1.09
N GLU A 342 14.50 -18.21 1.11
CA GLU A 342 15.47 -19.30 1.22
C GLU A 342 15.86 -19.63 2.67
N GLU A 343 15.90 -18.65 3.59
CA GLU A 343 16.34 -18.85 4.98
C GLU A 343 15.18 -18.96 5.98
N GLN A 344 13.99 -19.38 5.53
CA GLN A 344 12.76 -19.38 6.34
C GLN A 344 12.89 -20.10 7.69
N GLU A 345 13.52 -21.27 7.73
CA GLU A 345 13.64 -22.10 8.94
C GLU A 345 14.40 -21.40 10.07
N LYS A 346 15.34 -20.52 9.71
CA LYS A 346 16.23 -19.84 10.67
C LYS A 346 15.52 -18.73 11.42
N TYR A 347 14.51 -18.11 10.81
CA TYR A 347 13.89 -16.88 11.31
C TYR A 347 12.38 -16.96 11.51
N THR A 348 11.80 -18.14 11.25
CA THR A 348 10.41 -18.43 11.58
C THR A 348 10.18 -18.38 13.09
N ASN A 349 9.07 -17.77 13.48
CA ASN A 349 8.60 -17.75 14.85
C ASN A 349 8.10 -19.14 15.29
N LYS A 350 9.02 -19.93 15.86
CA LYS A 350 8.76 -21.30 16.33
C LYS A 350 7.67 -21.40 17.40
N LYS A 351 7.31 -20.29 18.07
CA LYS A 351 6.20 -20.28 19.05
C LYS A 351 4.84 -20.40 18.38
N ILE A 352 4.73 -19.89 17.15
CA ILE A 352 3.48 -19.81 16.37
C ILE A 352 3.40 -20.97 15.36
N THR A 353 4.53 -21.42 14.82
CA THR A 353 4.57 -22.42 13.74
C THR A 353 4.70 -23.87 14.21
N THR A 354 4.63 -24.15 15.52
CA THR A 354 4.53 -25.53 16.02
C THR A 354 3.19 -26.15 15.64
N PHE A 355 3.12 -26.68 14.42
CA PHE A 355 2.14 -27.69 14.06
C PHE A 355 2.65 -29.01 14.62
N ASN A 356 2.07 -29.48 15.73
CA ASN A 356 2.17 -30.91 16.04
C ASN A 356 1.47 -31.64 14.89
N LYS A 357 2.25 -32.12 13.92
CA LYS A 357 1.79 -33.15 13.00
C LYS A 357 1.52 -34.38 13.87
N GLN A 358 0.30 -34.52 14.36
CA GLN A 358 -0.17 -35.82 14.83
C GLN A 358 -0.27 -36.69 13.58
N ASN A 359 0.62 -37.69 13.54
CA ASN A 359 0.68 -38.75 12.52
C ASN A 359 -0.65 -39.44 12.32
#